data_AF-A0A1C3XLV7-F1
#
_entry.id   AF-A0A1C3XLV7-F1
#
_cell.length_a   1.000
_cell.length_b   1.000
_cell.length_c   1.000
_cell.angle_alpha   90.00
_cell.angle_beta   90.00
_cell.angle_gamma   90.00
#
_symmetry.space_group_name_H-M   'P 1'
#
loop_
_entity.id
_entity.type
_entity.pdbx_description
1 polymer ?
#
loop_
_entity_poly.entity_id
_entity_poly.type
_entity_poly.pdbx_seq_one_letter_code
_entity_poly.pdbx_strand_id
1 'polypeptide(L)'
;MRETAQFKALGVSDFRTKAARELRDTSYARRGISFLHQASRYRGKANYRDAIYLAYGTSVPNQLSGLVDDVLVVLKGFAAMAGAYCSLRVGKTAWIDFADDLDRKRAISISPRMFGDR
;
A
#
# COMPACT_ATOMS: atom_id res chain seq x y z
N MET A 1 -4.11 -20.18 0.93
CA MET A 1 -3.70 -19.67 2.27
C MET A 1 -4.60 -20.25 3.36
N ARG A 2 -5.93 -20.04 3.34
CA ARG A 2 -6.84 -20.65 4.34
C ARG A 2 -6.88 -22.18 4.34
N GLU A 3 -6.53 -22.79 3.21
CA GLU A 3 -6.52 -24.25 3.07
C GLU A 3 -5.22 -24.91 3.55
N THR A 4 -4.19 -24.13 3.92
CA THR A 4 -2.92 -24.70 4.37
C THR A 4 -3.06 -25.36 5.73
N ALA A 5 -2.30 -26.45 5.95
CA ALA A 5 -2.25 -27.14 7.24
C ALA A 5 -1.87 -26.18 8.38
N GLN A 6 -0.93 -25.26 8.12
CA GLN A 6 -0.49 -24.23 9.05
C GLN A 6 -1.64 -23.30 9.49
N PHE A 7 -2.53 -22.90 8.57
CA PHE A 7 -3.69 -22.07 8.93
C PHE A 7 -4.74 -22.86 9.70
N LYS A 8 -5.01 -24.11 9.28
CA LYS A 8 -5.95 -25.00 9.99
C LYS A 8 -5.50 -25.30 11.42
N ALA A 9 -4.19 -25.46 11.64
CA ALA A 9 -3.61 -25.69 12.97
C ALA A 9 -3.80 -24.51 13.94
N LEU A 10 -4.04 -23.29 13.43
CA LEU A 10 -4.35 -22.13 14.27
C LEU A 10 -5.79 -22.16 14.83
N GLY A 11 -6.67 -23.03 14.33
CA GLY A 11 -8.05 -23.14 14.82
C GLY A 11 -8.92 -21.89 14.59
N VAL A 12 -8.55 -21.03 13.64
CA VAL A 12 -9.26 -19.77 13.33
C VAL A 12 -9.93 -19.82 11.96
N SER A 13 -11.04 -19.08 11.81
CA SER A 13 -11.77 -18.93 10.54
C SER A 13 -11.32 -17.71 9.72
N ASP A 14 -10.57 -16.80 10.34
CA ASP A 14 -10.12 -15.56 9.73
C ASP A 14 -8.68 -15.17 10.12
N PHE A 15 -8.24 -13.99 9.68
CA PHE A 15 -6.90 -13.45 9.93
C PHE A 15 -6.92 -12.31 10.95
N ARG A 16 -7.80 -12.33 11.95
CA ARG A 16 -7.88 -11.26 12.96
C ARG A 16 -6.88 -11.45 14.10
N THR A 17 -6.53 -12.70 14.42
CA THR A 17 -5.53 -13.01 15.47
C THR A 17 -4.11 -12.64 15.01
N LYS A 18 -3.21 -12.39 15.97
CA LYS A 18 -1.80 -12.04 15.68
C LYS A 18 -1.11 -13.14 14.86
N ALA A 19 -1.15 -14.38 15.32
CA ALA A 19 -0.54 -15.52 14.65
C ALA A 19 -1.07 -15.73 13.21
N ALA A 20 -2.38 -15.56 13.00
CA ALA A 20 -2.96 -15.68 11.67
C ALA A 20 -2.52 -14.54 10.74
N ARG A 21 -2.42 -13.30 11.24
CA ARG A 21 -1.88 -12.16 10.47
C ARG A 21 -0.44 -12.40 10.06
N GLU A 22 0.41 -12.81 10.98
CA GLU A 22 1.83 -13.07 10.72
C GLU A 22 2.02 -14.18 9.67
N LEU A 23 1.25 -15.26 9.76
CA LEU A 23 1.25 -16.35 8.77
C LEU A 23 0.85 -15.82 7.38
N ARG A 24 -0.23 -15.05 7.31
CA ARG A 24 -0.71 -14.42 6.07
C ARG A 24 0.35 -13.50 5.47
N ASP A 25 0.91 -12.60 6.28
CA ASP A 25 1.82 -11.56 5.84
C ASP A 25 3.14 -12.16 5.37
N THR A 26 3.65 -13.17 6.07
CA THR A 26 4.84 -13.95 5.66
C THR A 26 4.61 -14.64 4.31
N SER A 27 3.43 -15.25 4.11
CA SER A 27 3.12 -15.93 2.85
C SER A 27 2.93 -14.96 1.68
N TYR A 28 2.46 -13.74 1.93
CA TYR A 28 2.30 -12.73 0.89
C TYR A 28 3.55 -11.87 0.67
N ALA A 29 4.49 -11.83 1.61
CA ALA A 29 5.77 -11.13 1.45
C ALA A 29 6.55 -11.61 0.20
N ARG A 30 6.35 -12.87 -0.20
CA ARG A 30 7.01 -13.49 -1.36
C ARG A 30 6.16 -13.48 -2.64
N ARG A 31 4.95 -12.92 -2.62
CA ARG A 31 4.01 -12.96 -3.76
C ARG A 31 3.60 -11.56 -4.19
N GLY A 32 3.63 -11.29 -5.49
CA GLY A 32 3.00 -10.10 -6.05
C GLY A 32 1.48 -10.21 -5.93
N ILE A 33 0.85 -9.25 -5.24
CA ILE A 33 -0.62 -9.15 -5.21
C ILE A 33 -1.06 -8.16 -6.29
N SER A 34 -2.13 -8.48 -7.01
CA SER A 34 -2.67 -7.61 -8.07
C SER A 34 -2.92 -6.19 -7.57
N PHE A 35 -2.21 -5.22 -8.16
CA PHE A 35 -2.29 -3.79 -7.83
C PHE A 35 -3.73 -3.27 -7.91
N LEU A 36 -4.45 -3.57 -9.01
CA LEU A 36 -5.81 -3.07 -9.23
C LEU A 36 -6.76 -3.52 -8.12
N HIS A 37 -6.59 -4.75 -7.62
CA HIS A 37 -7.39 -5.26 -6.52
C HIS A 37 -7.06 -4.55 -5.19
N GLN A 38 -5.78 -4.27 -4.91
CA GLN A 38 -5.38 -3.50 -3.73
C GLN A 38 -5.89 -2.06 -3.78
N ALA A 39 -5.80 -1.40 -4.95
CA ALA A 39 -6.29 -0.05 -5.17
C ALA A 39 -7.80 0.05 -4.96
N SER A 40 -8.57 -0.90 -5.50
CA SER A 40 -10.03 -0.95 -5.30
C SER A 40 -10.41 -1.09 -3.82
N ARG A 41 -9.70 -1.94 -3.06
CA ARG A 41 -9.98 -2.13 -1.63
C ARG A 41 -9.57 -0.94 -0.78
N TYR A 42 -8.43 -0.32 -1.08
CA TYR A 42 -7.98 0.89 -0.41
C TYR A 42 -8.96 2.04 -0.64
N ARG A 43 -9.37 2.27 -1.90
CA ARG A 43 -10.38 3.27 -2.25
C ARG A 43 -11.65 3.11 -1.41
N GLY A 44 -12.17 1.88 -1.28
CA GLY A 44 -13.38 1.63 -0.48
C GLY A 44 -13.23 1.99 1.01
N LYS A 45 -12.03 1.82 1.59
CA LYS A 45 -11.74 2.19 2.97
C LYS A 45 -11.48 3.67 3.15
N ALA A 46 -10.72 4.27 2.24
CA ALA A 46 -10.39 5.70 2.27
C ALA A 46 -11.62 6.57 1.96
N ASN A 47 -12.59 6.05 1.19
CA ASN A 47 -13.86 6.74 0.92
C ASN A 47 -14.87 6.70 2.08
N TYR A 48 -14.57 6.02 3.20
CA TYR A 48 -15.34 6.26 4.41
C TYR A 48 -15.08 7.70 4.83
N ARG A 49 -16.09 8.57 4.62
CA ARG A 49 -16.03 10.03 4.86
C ARG A 49 -15.49 10.39 6.24
N ASP A 50 -15.63 9.49 7.21
CA ASP A 50 -15.19 9.68 8.58
C ASP A 50 -13.68 9.53 8.80
N ALA A 51 -12.95 8.97 7.82
CA ALA A 51 -11.50 8.83 7.90
C ALA A 51 -10.75 10.17 7.94
N ILE A 52 -11.36 11.24 7.39
CA ILE A 52 -10.81 12.61 7.51
C ILE A 52 -10.99 13.16 8.93
N TYR A 53 -12.06 12.75 9.63
CA TYR A 53 -12.33 13.18 11.00
C TYR A 53 -11.60 12.34 12.05
N LEU A 54 -10.96 11.23 11.64
CA LEU A 54 -10.18 10.37 12.54
C LEU A 54 -9.03 11.15 13.22
N ALA A 55 -8.47 12.16 12.54
CA ALA A 55 -7.44 13.04 13.08
C ALA A 55 -7.98 14.35 13.69
N TYR A 56 -9.30 14.52 13.73
CA TYR A 56 -9.93 15.74 14.23
C TYR A 56 -10.31 15.60 15.71
N GLY A 57 -9.78 16.49 16.56
CA GLY A 57 -10.06 16.54 17.99
C GLY A 57 -8.82 16.32 18.86
N THR A 58 -8.97 16.54 20.16
CA THR A 58 -7.86 16.54 21.14
C THR A 58 -7.67 15.21 21.87
N SER A 59 -8.56 14.24 21.68
CA SER A 59 -8.71 13.06 22.54
C SER A 59 -8.24 11.72 21.93
N VAL A 60 -7.57 11.72 20.77
CA VAL A 60 -7.10 10.48 20.12
C VAL A 60 -5.56 10.38 19.96
N PRO A 61 -4.70 10.79 20.92
CA PRO A 61 -3.26 10.91 20.64
C PRO A 61 -2.56 9.58 20.34
N ASN A 62 -2.93 8.50 21.05
CA ASN A 62 -2.18 7.25 20.97
C ASN A 62 -2.54 6.39 19.75
N GLN A 63 -3.79 6.45 19.27
CA GLN A 63 -4.23 5.64 18.13
C GLN A 63 -3.84 6.28 16.78
N LEU A 64 -3.56 7.59 16.76
CA LEU A 64 -3.10 8.33 15.59
C LEU A 64 -1.59 8.54 15.59
N SER A 65 -0.89 8.08 16.63
CA SER A 65 0.56 8.12 16.68
C SER A 65 1.12 7.35 15.48
N GLY A 66 1.87 8.03 14.63
CA GLY A 66 2.40 7.46 13.38
C GLY A 66 1.43 7.46 12.19
N LEU A 67 0.22 8.04 12.30
CA LEU A 67 -0.73 8.07 11.17
C LEU A 67 -0.13 8.69 9.90
N VAL A 68 0.59 9.81 10.05
CA VAL A 68 1.24 10.49 8.91
C VAL A 68 2.29 9.58 8.27
N ASP A 69 3.09 8.88 9.09
CA ASP A 69 4.10 7.95 8.61
C ASP A 69 3.48 6.73 7.92
N ASP A 70 2.39 6.19 8.48
CA ASP A 70 1.64 5.08 7.90
C ASP A 70 0.99 5.48 6.56
N VAL A 71 0.39 6.67 6.49
CA VAL A 71 -0.17 7.22 5.24
C VAL A 71 0.93 7.40 4.21
N LEU A 72 2.12 7.86 4.61
CA LEU A 72 3.27 7.97 3.73
C LEU A 72 3.73 6.59 3.22
N VAL A 73 3.81 5.57 4.08
CA VAL A 73 4.15 4.19 3.68
C VAL A 73 3.14 3.64 2.67
N VAL A 74 1.84 3.85 2.92
CA VAL A 74 0.78 3.43 2.00
C VAL A 74 0.91 4.15 0.66
N LEU A 75 1.09 5.48 0.68
CA LEU A 75 1.27 6.29 -0.53
C LEU A 75 2.47 5.84 -1.36
N LYS A 76 3.62 5.58 -0.70
CA LYS A 76 4.83 5.03 -1.34
C LYS A 76 4.54 3.72 -2.07
N GLY A 77 3.85 2.79 -1.39
CA GLY A 77 3.48 1.51 -1.98
C GLY A 77 2.57 1.67 -3.20
N PHE A 78 1.54 2.52 -3.10
CA PHE A 78 0.62 2.77 -4.21
C PHE A 78 1.30 3.46 -5.41
N ALA A 79 2.14 4.45 -5.15
CA ALA A 79 2.89 5.15 -6.20
C ALA A 79 3.85 4.21 -6.94
N ALA A 80 4.59 3.37 -6.20
CA ALA A 80 5.50 2.38 -6.80
C ALA A 80 4.74 1.36 -7.66
N MET A 81 3.62 0.82 -7.16
CA MET A 81 2.82 -0.14 -7.93
C MET A 81 2.17 0.50 -9.16
N ALA A 82 1.67 1.74 -9.06
CA ALA A 82 1.13 2.48 -10.19
C ALA A 82 2.22 2.75 -11.25
N GLY A 83 3.41 3.17 -10.82
CA GLY A 83 4.54 3.39 -11.71
C GLY A 83 4.98 2.13 -12.45
N ALA A 84 5.08 1.00 -11.74
CA ALA A 84 5.39 -0.29 -12.35
C ALA A 84 4.30 -0.74 -13.35
N TYR A 85 3.03 -0.52 -13.04
CA TYR A 85 1.94 -0.83 -13.97
C TYR A 85 2.01 0.05 -15.23
N CYS A 86 2.22 1.35 -15.08
CA CYS A 86 2.35 2.28 -16.19
C CYS A 86 3.57 1.95 -17.06
N SER A 87 4.73 1.69 -16.46
CA SER A 87 5.97 1.41 -17.20
C SER A 87 5.85 0.18 -18.12
N LEU A 88 5.13 -0.85 -17.68
CA LEU A 88 4.84 -2.03 -18.49
C LEU A 88 3.87 -1.73 -19.65
N ARG A 89 3.00 -0.73 -19.51
CA ARG A 89 1.98 -0.39 -20.51
C ARG A 89 2.49 0.58 -21.57
N VAL A 90 3.26 1.58 -21.17
CA VAL A 90 3.76 2.64 -22.08
C VAL A 90 5.14 2.31 -22.68
N GLY A 91 5.83 1.31 -22.14
CA GLY A 91 7.18 0.94 -22.54
C GLY A 91 8.26 1.71 -21.78
N LYS A 92 9.45 1.11 -21.69
CA LYS A 92 10.54 1.57 -20.83
C LYS A 92 11.01 2.99 -21.15
N THR A 93 11.22 3.32 -22.43
CA THR A 93 11.74 4.63 -22.85
C THR A 93 10.78 5.76 -22.51
N ALA A 94 9.51 5.65 -22.93
CA ALA A 94 8.50 6.66 -22.64
C ALA A 94 8.26 6.84 -21.13
N TRP A 95 8.35 5.76 -20.35
CA TRP A 95 8.29 5.82 -18.89
C TRP A 95 9.47 6.59 -18.28
N ILE A 96 10.68 6.34 -18.75
CA ILE A 96 11.89 7.03 -18.30
C ILE A 96 11.75 8.52 -18.55
N ASP A 97 11.39 8.91 -19.78
CA ASP A 97 11.23 10.31 -20.18
C ASP A 97 10.18 11.03 -19.33
N PHE A 98 9.03 10.39 -19.10
CA PHE A 98 7.99 10.91 -18.21
C PHE A 98 8.48 11.10 -16.77
N ALA A 99 9.16 10.09 -16.22
CA ALA A 99 9.66 10.16 -14.85
C ALA A 99 10.72 11.27 -14.69
N ASP A 100 11.61 11.44 -15.66
CA ASP A 100 12.61 12.50 -15.67
C ASP A 100 11.99 13.89 -15.82
N ASP A 101 10.93 14.05 -16.64
CA ASP A 101 10.20 15.31 -16.72
C ASP A 101 9.48 15.65 -15.41
N LEU A 102 8.84 14.65 -14.79
CA LEU A 102 8.16 14.80 -13.50
C LEU A 102 9.14 15.21 -12.40
N ASP A 103 10.32 14.58 -12.33
CA ASP A 103 11.34 14.92 -11.33
C ASP A 103 11.88 16.34 -11.50
N ARG A 104 12.06 16.80 -12.74
CA ARG A 104 12.52 18.17 -13.03
C ARG A 104 11.49 19.24 -12.73
N LYS A 105 10.19 18.94 -12.85
CA LYS A 105 9.09 19.93 -12.79
C LYS A 105 8.17 19.78 -11.57
N ARG A 106 8.46 18.87 -10.64
CA ARG A 106 7.60 18.65 -9.46
C ARG A 106 7.51 19.91 -8.58
N ALA A 107 6.30 20.38 -8.31
CA ALA A 107 6.04 21.44 -7.34
C ALA A 107 5.81 20.90 -5.92
N ILE A 108 5.02 19.81 -5.78
CA ILE A 108 4.70 19.17 -4.48
C ILE A 108 4.46 17.65 -4.66
N SER A 109 5.12 17.02 -5.63
CA SER A 109 4.83 15.62 -6.00
C SER A 109 5.90 14.63 -5.56
N ILE A 110 5.45 13.45 -5.16
CA ILE A 110 6.31 12.33 -4.79
C ILE A 110 6.66 11.54 -6.06
N SER A 111 7.95 11.46 -6.41
CA SER A 111 8.40 10.73 -7.60
C SER A 111 8.41 9.21 -7.40
N PRO A 112 7.95 8.43 -8.41
CA PRO A 112 8.01 6.96 -8.39
C PRO A 112 9.44 6.41 -8.26
N ARG A 113 10.45 7.16 -8.72
CA ARG A 113 11.86 6.75 -8.63
C ARG A 113 12.39 6.74 -7.20
N MET A 114 11.81 7.55 -6.31
CA MET A 114 12.25 7.63 -4.91
C MET A 114 12.06 6.31 -4.13
N PHE A 115 11.39 5.32 -4.71
CA PHE A 115 11.09 4.03 -4.06
C PHE A 115 11.44 2.82 -4.94
N GLY A 116 12.16 3.04 -6.04
CA GLY A 116 12.42 2.05 -7.10
C GLY A 116 13.89 1.66 -7.25
N ASP A 117 14.61 1.43 -6.15
CA ASP A 117 15.90 0.72 -6.18
C ASP A 117 15.68 -0.74 -5.77
N ARG A 118 15.25 -1.56 -6.74
CA ARG A 118 15.35 -3.02 -6.70
C ARG A 118 15.67 -3.55 -8.08
#